data_AF-A0A7X8KQZ5-F1
#
_entry.id   AF-A0A7X8KQZ5-F1
#
_cell.length_a   1.000
_cell.length_b   1.000
_cell.length_c   1.000
_cell.angle_alpha   90.00
_cell.angle_beta   90.00
_cell.angle_gamma   90.00
#
_symmetry.space_group_name_H-M   'P 1'
#
loop_
_entity.id
_entity.type
_entity.pdbx_description
1 polymer ?
#
loop_
_entity_poly.entity_id
_entity_poly.type
_entity_poly.pdbx_seq_one_letter_code
_entity_poly.pdbx_strand_id
1 'polypeptide(L)'
;MLALPVKGRSIIYSKLLTVLVTEYLFVFPIMLPVILIYGINEQAGVVYYFYALLTLLILPLVVLGMVSILVMALMRGANLRLKKDKAQTLILFFTLAIIIAIQFGATKMGSSMGQGDPMAAVETMLQNSNALLDMVAKIFFPATLAGKAMVLHNQIAGLLYLLMFLVLAFIITVLCGVFGEKVYIQSVLSAKQGAKSETKKKTVHSVKDAKSQSPTAAIFKNDLRLILRTPIFMYNSIGMVVMMPLVLVIMAMASGMQEQISPEIITGYEVPAILIGAAVFAFFAGFNPTAATTFSREGQSFWVTKTMPVTTNEQMNARLATHFLINLATVLLCGIAFSIVLKINIAVPVAAAMLGFLATMPTGYFSLLIDATRPSLMWDTPQKAIKQNVNVLFAGLIQFVYLLFYGGVSVLFLFLLPSRLVALVMIVLFGILIAVLCDRIVRKKFQKIFFDIDF
;
A
#
# COMPACT_ATOMS: atom_id res chain seq x y z
N MET A 1 3.03 -29.82 -7.70
CA MET A 1 2.62 -30.09 -6.30
C MET A 1 1.35 -30.95 -6.16
N LEU A 2 0.74 -31.46 -7.24
CA LEU A 2 -0.49 -32.28 -7.16
C LEU A 2 -0.24 -33.80 -6.97
N ALA A 3 1.01 -34.21 -6.71
CA ALA A 3 1.43 -35.61 -6.66
C ALA A 3 1.75 -36.13 -5.26
N LEU A 4 1.70 -35.29 -4.21
CA LEU A 4 1.95 -35.72 -2.84
C LEU A 4 0.63 -35.92 -2.10
N PRO A 5 0.42 -37.05 -1.38
CA PRO A 5 -0.80 -37.36 -0.64
C PRO A 5 -0.86 -36.57 0.67
N VAL A 6 -0.82 -35.24 0.58
CA VAL A 6 -0.85 -34.34 1.73
C VAL A 6 -2.28 -33.88 1.97
N LYS A 7 -2.78 -34.04 3.20
CA LYS A 7 -4.11 -33.55 3.59
C LYS A 7 -4.20 -32.04 3.36
N GLY A 8 -5.32 -31.55 2.83
CA GLY A 8 -5.51 -30.12 2.53
C GLY A 8 -5.23 -29.20 3.73
N ARG A 9 -5.55 -29.67 4.96
CA ARG A 9 -5.23 -28.98 6.22
C ARG A 9 -3.73 -28.69 6.39
N SER A 10 -2.86 -29.65 6.07
CA SER A 10 -1.41 -29.49 6.23
C SER A 10 -0.85 -28.40 5.31
N ILE A 11 -1.42 -28.24 4.11
CA ILE A 11 -1.04 -27.17 3.18
C ILE A 11 -1.42 -25.79 3.75
N ILE A 12 -2.61 -25.69 4.37
CA ILE A 12 -3.08 -24.43 4.97
C ILE A 12 -2.24 -24.07 6.18
N TYR A 13 -1.98 -25.02 7.08
CA TYR A 13 -1.12 -24.79 8.24
C TYR A 13 0.31 -24.41 7.83
N SER A 14 0.87 -25.06 6.81
CA SER A 14 2.20 -24.70 6.28
C SER A 14 2.23 -23.25 5.77
N LYS A 15 1.23 -22.83 4.99
CA LYS A 15 1.13 -21.43 4.52
C LYS A 15 0.93 -20.44 5.65
N LEU A 16 0.05 -20.77 6.61
CA LEU A 16 -0.20 -19.95 7.78
C LEU A 16 1.09 -19.75 8.59
N LEU A 17 1.88 -20.81 8.79
CA LEU A 17 3.19 -20.74 9.44
C LEU A 17 4.18 -19.87 8.68
N THR A 18 4.27 -19.98 7.35
CA THR A 18 5.17 -19.12 6.55
C THR A 18 4.84 -17.64 6.72
N VAL A 19 3.54 -17.29 6.70
CA VAL A 19 3.09 -15.91 6.90
C VAL A 19 3.33 -15.47 8.35
N LEU A 20 3.04 -16.33 9.34
CA LEU A 20 3.26 -16.07 10.76
C LEU A 20 4.72 -15.75 11.09
N VAL A 21 5.67 -16.52 10.55
CA VAL A 21 7.11 -16.27 10.71
C VAL A 21 7.50 -14.91 10.12
N THR A 22 6.92 -14.55 8.98
CA THR A 22 7.18 -13.24 8.35
C THR A 22 6.62 -12.10 9.18
N GLU A 23 5.42 -12.26 9.75
CA GLU A 23 4.80 -11.26 10.63
C GLU A 23 5.60 -11.03 11.92
N TYR A 24 6.13 -12.09 12.53
CA TYR A 24 6.95 -11.95 13.73
C TYR A 24 8.19 -11.06 13.51
N LEU A 25 8.79 -11.07 12.32
CA LEU A 25 9.91 -10.17 12.00
C LEU A 25 9.52 -8.69 12.12
N PHE A 26 8.25 -8.34 11.94
CA PHE A 26 7.75 -6.98 12.09
C PHE A 26 7.16 -6.71 13.48
N VAL A 27 6.44 -7.67 14.06
CA VAL A 27 5.74 -7.50 15.34
C VAL A 27 6.71 -7.40 16.51
N PHE A 28 7.76 -8.23 16.57
CA PHE A 28 8.69 -8.24 17.71
C PHE A 28 9.43 -6.90 17.88
N PRO A 29 10.09 -6.32 16.85
CA PRO A 29 10.81 -5.06 17.02
C PRO A 29 9.94 -3.89 17.45
N ILE A 30 8.66 -3.89 17.07
CA ILE A 30 7.72 -2.82 17.38
C ILE A 30 7.11 -3.00 18.78
N MET A 31 6.68 -4.22 19.13
CA MET A 31 5.94 -4.46 20.38
C MET A 31 6.84 -4.73 21.59
N LEU A 32 8.03 -5.33 21.40
CA LEU A 32 8.93 -5.62 22.52
C LEU A 32 9.29 -4.36 23.33
N PRO A 33 9.69 -3.22 22.71
CA PRO A 33 10.00 -2.01 23.47
C PRO A 33 8.82 -1.54 24.30
N VAL A 34 7.60 -1.60 23.74
CA VAL A 34 6.37 -1.16 24.43
C VAL A 34 6.09 -2.02 25.66
N ILE A 35 6.17 -3.35 25.53
CA ILE A 35 5.96 -4.30 26.63
C ILE A 35 7.01 -4.11 27.73
N LEU A 36 8.28 -3.93 27.35
CA LEU A 36 9.37 -3.74 28.30
C LEU A 36 9.23 -2.44 29.07
N ILE A 37 8.98 -1.31 28.38
CA ILE A 37 8.81 0.00 29.01
C ILE A 37 7.63 -0.02 29.98
N TYR A 38 6.48 -0.58 29.58
CA TYR A 38 5.32 -0.70 30.47
C TYR A 38 5.63 -1.57 31.69
N GLY A 39 6.21 -2.75 31.50
CA GLY A 39 6.54 -3.66 32.59
C GLY A 39 7.55 -3.06 33.58
N ILE A 40 8.53 -2.28 33.11
CA ILE A 40 9.50 -1.59 33.98
C ILE A 40 8.82 -0.46 34.76
N ASN A 41 8.00 0.37 34.10
CA ASN A 41 7.35 1.52 34.73
C ASN A 41 6.33 1.10 35.80
N GLU A 42 5.56 0.05 35.54
CA GLU A 42 4.56 -0.49 36.49
C GLU A 42 5.15 -1.48 37.50
N GLN A 43 6.48 -1.68 37.49
CA GLN A 43 7.17 -2.70 38.29
C GLN A 43 6.52 -4.09 38.19
N ALA A 44 6.08 -4.44 36.98
CA ALA A 44 5.35 -5.66 36.73
C ALA A 44 6.25 -6.89 36.96
N GLY A 45 5.75 -7.85 37.74
CA GLY A 45 6.51 -9.07 38.06
C GLY A 45 6.68 -10.01 36.87
N VAL A 46 7.44 -11.10 37.07
CA VAL A 46 7.74 -12.12 36.03
C VAL A 46 6.48 -12.69 35.34
N VAL A 47 5.37 -12.77 36.07
CA VAL A 47 4.07 -13.25 35.55
C VAL A 47 3.57 -12.37 34.40
N TYR A 48 3.75 -11.05 34.47
CA TYR A 48 3.37 -10.14 33.39
C TYR A 48 4.14 -10.44 32.10
N TYR A 49 5.45 -10.59 32.18
CA TYR A 49 6.28 -10.89 31.00
C TYR A 49 5.95 -12.24 30.37
N PHE A 50 5.58 -13.23 31.19
CA PHE A 50 5.09 -14.51 30.68
C PHE A 50 3.78 -14.36 29.90
N TYR A 51 2.83 -13.58 30.43
CA TYR A 51 1.55 -13.30 29.77
C TYR A 51 1.78 -12.52 28.47
N ALA A 52 2.65 -11.50 28.52
CA ALA A 52 3.01 -10.67 27.37
C ALA A 52 3.66 -11.49 26.25
N LEU A 53 4.54 -12.43 26.58
CA LEU A 53 5.17 -13.31 25.59
C LEU A 53 4.14 -14.23 24.92
N LEU A 54 3.25 -14.84 25.71
CA LEU A 54 2.19 -15.70 25.19
C LEU A 54 1.21 -14.93 24.29
N THR A 55 0.79 -13.74 24.71
CA THR A 55 -0.10 -12.90 23.90
C THR A 55 0.59 -12.43 22.63
N LEU A 56 1.86 -12.03 22.69
CA LEU A 56 2.65 -11.59 21.54
C LEU A 56 2.81 -12.70 20.49
N LEU A 57 3.02 -13.94 20.92
CA LEU A 57 3.11 -15.09 20.02
C LEU A 57 1.74 -15.43 19.41
N ILE A 58 0.66 -15.43 20.20
CA ILE A 58 -0.61 -16.00 19.76
C ILE A 58 -1.51 -14.98 19.05
N LEU A 59 -1.35 -13.68 19.33
CA LEU A 59 -2.19 -12.63 18.74
C LEU A 59 -2.10 -12.59 17.20
N PRO A 60 -0.93 -12.66 16.54
CA PRO A 60 -0.85 -12.72 15.08
C PRO A 60 -1.55 -13.95 14.51
N LEU A 61 -1.49 -15.10 15.21
CA LEU A 61 -2.17 -16.33 14.79
C LEU A 61 -3.70 -16.14 14.73
N VAL A 62 -4.26 -15.47 15.75
CA VAL A 62 -5.69 -15.15 15.83
C VAL A 62 -6.11 -14.22 14.68
N VAL A 63 -5.36 -13.13 14.45
CA VAL A 63 -5.63 -12.18 13.36
C VAL A 63 -5.60 -12.89 12.01
N LEU A 64 -4.52 -13.62 11.72
CA LEU A 64 -4.32 -14.33 10.46
C LEU A 64 -5.38 -15.41 10.23
N GLY A 65 -5.76 -16.13 11.28
CA GLY A 65 -6.82 -17.14 11.22
C GLY A 65 -8.17 -16.52 10.86
N MET A 66 -8.56 -15.41 11.51
CA MET A 66 -9.81 -14.71 11.20
C MET A 66 -9.82 -14.16 9.77
N VAL A 67 -8.75 -13.50 9.34
CA VAL A 67 -8.63 -12.97 7.97
C VAL A 67 -8.69 -14.12 6.96
N SER A 68 -8.00 -15.24 7.23
CA SER A 68 -8.01 -16.41 6.35
C SER A 68 -9.41 -17.01 6.25
N ILE A 69 -10.13 -17.17 7.36
CA ILE A 69 -11.53 -17.66 7.36
C ILE A 69 -12.42 -16.71 6.57
N LEU A 70 -12.30 -15.40 6.78
CA LEU A 70 -13.10 -14.40 6.07
C LEU A 70 -12.83 -14.44 4.57
N VAL A 71 -11.57 -14.51 4.14
CA VAL A 71 -11.19 -14.65 2.73
C VAL A 71 -11.76 -15.94 2.15
N MET A 72 -11.65 -17.07 2.86
CA MET A 72 -12.19 -18.35 2.42
C MET A 72 -13.73 -18.35 2.36
N ALA A 73 -14.39 -17.68 3.30
CA ALA A 73 -15.85 -17.52 3.31
C ALA A 73 -16.31 -16.64 2.14
N LEU A 74 -15.62 -15.53 1.85
CA LEU A 74 -15.88 -14.72 0.67
C LEU A 74 -15.69 -15.54 -0.62
N MET A 75 -14.64 -16.35 -0.70
CA MET A 75 -14.41 -17.25 -1.85
C MET A 75 -15.50 -18.32 -2.00
N ARG A 76 -16.13 -18.75 -0.91
CA ARG A 76 -17.20 -19.77 -0.91
C ARG A 76 -18.59 -19.18 -1.18
N GLY A 77 -18.93 -18.06 -0.53
CA GLY A 77 -20.20 -17.36 -0.69
C GLY A 77 -20.31 -16.68 -2.07
N ALA A 78 -19.18 -16.27 -2.63
CA ALA A 78 -19.07 -15.96 -4.05
C ALA A 78 -19.05 -17.27 -4.87
N ASN A 79 -20.20 -17.95 -4.96
CA ASN A 79 -20.47 -18.93 -6.03
C ASN A 79 -20.52 -18.28 -7.42
N LEU A 80 -20.12 -17.01 -7.51
CA LEU A 80 -19.89 -16.30 -8.74
C LEU A 80 -18.62 -16.86 -9.36
N ARG A 81 -18.69 -17.05 -10.68
CA ARG A 81 -17.57 -17.17 -11.62
C ARG A 81 -16.66 -15.91 -11.61
N LEU A 82 -16.44 -15.30 -10.45
CA LEU A 82 -15.45 -14.28 -10.22
C LEU A 82 -14.11 -14.99 -10.30
N LYS A 83 -13.44 -14.82 -11.44
CA LYS A 83 -12.00 -15.03 -11.57
C LYS A 83 -11.36 -14.53 -10.26
N LYS A 84 -10.44 -15.31 -9.68
CA LYS A 84 -9.66 -15.00 -8.45
C LYS A 84 -9.33 -13.51 -8.33
N ASP A 85 -9.17 -12.89 -9.48
CA ASP A 85 -8.91 -11.51 -9.71
C ASP A 85 -9.87 -10.47 -9.11
N LYS A 86 -11.19 -10.69 -9.18
CA LYS A 86 -12.17 -9.71 -8.69
C LYS A 86 -12.43 -9.81 -7.18
N ALA A 87 -12.21 -10.98 -6.59
CA ALA A 87 -12.31 -11.19 -5.15
C ALA A 87 -11.17 -10.46 -4.41
N GLN A 88 -9.97 -10.40 -5.00
CA GLN A 88 -8.85 -9.63 -4.43
C GLN A 88 -9.11 -8.12 -4.43
N THR A 89 -9.76 -7.59 -5.47
CA THR A 89 -10.21 -6.19 -5.49
C THR A 89 -11.24 -5.89 -4.41
N LEU A 90 -12.18 -6.81 -4.15
CA LEU A 90 -13.15 -6.66 -3.07
C LEU A 90 -12.46 -6.69 -1.69
N ILE A 91 -11.48 -7.57 -1.50
CA ILE A 91 -10.65 -7.63 -0.30
C ILE A 91 -9.88 -6.32 -0.10
N LEU A 92 -9.38 -5.70 -1.17
CA LEU A 92 -8.74 -4.38 -1.12
C LEU A 92 -9.69 -3.32 -0.54
N PHE A 93 -10.89 -3.18 -1.09
CA PHE A 93 -11.88 -2.21 -0.57
C PHE A 93 -12.34 -2.55 0.84
N PHE A 94 -12.37 -3.83 1.21
CA PHE A 94 -12.73 -4.27 2.55
C PHE A 94 -11.62 -3.99 3.59
N THR A 95 -10.36 -4.28 3.28
CA THR A 95 -9.21 -3.89 4.12
C THR A 95 -9.14 -2.38 4.27
N LEU A 96 -9.43 -1.65 3.19
CA LEU A 96 -9.53 -0.20 3.22
C LEU A 96 -10.62 0.27 4.18
N ALA A 97 -11.83 -0.29 4.10
CA ALA A 97 -12.91 0.02 5.03
C ALA A 97 -12.55 -0.26 6.50
N ILE A 98 -11.79 -1.33 6.76
CA ILE A 98 -11.30 -1.65 8.11
C ILE A 98 -10.28 -0.63 8.60
N ILE A 99 -9.30 -0.25 7.78
CA ILE A 99 -8.30 0.77 8.14
C ILE A 99 -8.99 2.12 8.43
N ILE A 100 -9.96 2.51 7.59
CA ILE A 100 -10.80 3.70 7.84
C ILE A 100 -11.53 3.56 9.18
N ALA A 101 -12.19 2.43 9.43
CA ALA A 101 -12.98 2.22 10.64
C ALA A 101 -12.12 2.25 11.92
N ILE A 102 -10.95 1.61 11.91
CA ILE A 102 -10.01 1.61 13.02
C ILE A 102 -9.52 3.05 13.29
N GLN A 103 -9.16 3.79 12.25
CA GLN A 103 -8.67 5.17 12.41
C GLN A 103 -9.77 6.16 12.79
N PHE A 104 -11.00 6.03 12.28
CA PHE A 104 -12.12 6.87 12.71
C PHE A 104 -12.50 6.60 14.17
N GLY A 105 -12.36 5.34 14.62
CA GLY A 105 -12.44 4.96 16.03
C GLY A 105 -11.36 5.64 16.88
N ALA A 106 -10.11 5.61 16.44
CA ALA A 106 -8.99 6.27 17.12
C ALA A 106 -9.09 7.81 17.13
N THR A 107 -9.65 8.41 16.08
CA THR A 107 -9.84 9.86 15.93
C THR A 107 -10.89 10.41 16.88
N LYS A 108 -12.05 9.73 16.98
CA LYS A 108 -13.09 10.10 17.96
C LYS A 108 -12.59 10.00 19.40
N MET A 109 -11.58 9.15 19.63
CA MET A 109 -10.85 9.05 20.90
C MET A 109 -10.07 10.33 21.19
N GLY A 110 -9.31 10.81 20.19
CA GLY A 110 -8.51 12.03 20.30
C GLY A 110 -9.32 13.33 20.42
N SER A 111 -10.53 13.40 19.83
CA SER A 111 -11.40 14.59 19.92
C SER A 111 -12.38 14.58 21.10
N SER A 112 -12.59 13.43 21.75
CA SER A 112 -13.23 13.38 23.08
C SER A 112 -12.28 13.70 24.23
N MET A 113 -10.97 13.68 23.96
CA MET A 113 -9.93 14.21 24.82
C MET A 113 -9.76 15.70 24.47
N GLY A 114 -10.15 16.58 25.38
CA GLY A 114 -10.18 18.03 25.13
C GLY A 114 -8.85 18.58 24.64
N GLN A 115 -8.92 19.48 23.65
CA GLN A 115 -7.82 20.38 23.29
C GLN A 115 -7.60 21.35 24.45
N GLY A 116 -6.80 20.93 25.43
CA GLY A 116 -6.49 21.73 26.60
C GLY A 116 -5.86 20.87 27.69
N ASP A 117 -4.55 21.04 27.84
CA ASP A 117 -3.70 20.45 28.88
C ASP A 117 -3.29 18.96 28.72
N PRO A 118 -2.01 18.67 28.38
CA PRO A 118 -1.46 17.32 28.35
C PRO A 118 -1.64 16.55 29.67
N MET A 119 -1.74 17.27 30.79
CA MET A 119 -1.87 16.66 32.11
C MET A 119 -3.31 16.21 32.43
N ALA A 120 -4.33 16.89 31.92
CA ALA A 120 -5.72 16.48 32.02
C ALA A 120 -6.03 15.26 31.13
N ALA A 121 -5.35 15.14 29.99
CA ALA A 121 -5.39 13.96 29.12
C ALA A 121 -4.77 12.72 29.78
N VAL A 122 -3.65 12.89 30.51
CA VAL A 122 -3.02 11.82 31.30
C VAL A 122 -3.90 11.43 32.49
N GLU A 123 -4.55 12.39 33.16
CA GLU A 123 -5.45 12.14 34.28
C GLU A 123 -6.73 11.42 33.84
N THR A 124 -7.33 11.80 32.71
CA THR A 124 -8.46 11.06 32.13
C THR A 124 -8.06 9.70 31.56
N MET A 125 -6.82 9.51 31.09
CA MET A 125 -6.29 8.18 30.71
C MET A 125 -6.06 7.26 31.92
N LEU A 126 -5.61 7.81 33.05
CA LEU A 126 -5.44 7.08 34.31
C LEU A 126 -6.80 6.70 34.93
N GLN A 127 -7.81 7.58 34.82
CA GLN A 127 -9.16 7.32 35.32
C GLN A 127 -10.01 6.44 34.38
N ASN A 128 -9.76 6.48 33.06
CA ASN A 128 -10.51 5.71 32.04
C ASN A 128 -9.66 4.66 31.31
N SER A 129 -8.64 4.08 31.95
CA SER A 129 -7.82 3.00 31.36
C SER A 129 -8.67 1.82 30.83
N ASN A 130 -9.83 1.59 31.46
CA ASN A 130 -10.82 0.60 31.03
C ASN A 130 -11.61 1.01 29.78
N ALA A 131 -11.78 2.29 29.46
CA ALA A 131 -12.56 2.75 28.31
C ALA A 131 -11.84 2.48 26.97
N LEU A 132 -10.52 2.62 26.94
CA LEU A 132 -9.68 2.24 25.80
C LEU A 132 -9.77 0.73 25.53
N LEU A 133 -9.65 -0.06 26.60
CA LEU A 133 -9.83 -1.51 26.55
C LEU A 133 -11.25 -1.88 26.13
N ASP A 134 -12.29 -1.19 26.59
CA ASP A 134 -13.67 -1.53 26.25
C ASP A 134 -14.09 -1.09 24.84
N MET A 135 -13.42 -0.11 24.24
CA MET A 135 -13.66 0.30 22.85
C MET A 135 -12.84 -0.55 21.85
N VAL A 136 -11.57 -0.86 22.16
CA VAL A 136 -10.81 -1.90 21.42
C VAL A 136 -11.55 -3.24 21.53
N ALA A 137 -12.28 -3.49 22.62
CA ALA A 137 -13.04 -4.74 22.81
C ALA A 137 -14.23 -4.85 21.88
N LYS A 138 -14.77 -3.71 21.43
CA LYS A 138 -15.89 -3.66 20.46
C LYS A 138 -15.42 -3.86 19.02
N ILE A 139 -14.21 -3.41 18.67
CA ILE A 139 -13.69 -3.48 17.30
C ILE A 139 -12.85 -4.75 17.07
N PHE A 140 -12.06 -5.15 18.06
CA PHE A 140 -11.14 -6.29 17.96
C PHE A 140 -11.07 -7.06 19.27
N PHE A 141 -12.13 -7.83 19.54
CA PHE A 141 -12.35 -8.67 20.72
C PHE A 141 -11.12 -9.51 21.17
N PRO A 142 -10.29 -10.09 20.27
CA PRO A 142 -9.13 -10.87 20.73
C PRO A 142 -8.03 -10.04 21.38
N ALA A 143 -7.78 -8.80 20.94
CA ALA A 143 -6.73 -7.97 21.55
C ALA A 143 -7.12 -7.56 22.97
N THR A 144 -8.40 -7.55 23.32
CA THR A 144 -8.84 -7.11 24.64
C THR A 144 -8.86 -8.20 25.67
N LEU A 145 -9.10 -9.44 25.25
CA LEU A 145 -8.78 -10.59 26.08
C LEU A 145 -7.28 -10.62 26.40
N ALA A 146 -6.42 -10.40 25.39
CA ALA A 146 -4.98 -10.32 25.59
C ALA A 146 -4.57 -9.14 26.50
N GLY A 147 -5.14 -7.95 26.27
CA GLY A 147 -4.88 -6.76 27.09
C GLY A 147 -5.35 -6.91 28.54
N LYS A 148 -6.58 -7.39 28.77
CA LYS A 148 -7.11 -7.64 30.12
C LYS A 148 -6.36 -8.74 30.85
N ALA A 149 -5.87 -9.76 30.14
CA ALA A 149 -4.97 -10.76 30.71
C ALA A 149 -3.67 -10.12 31.23
N MET A 150 -3.08 -9.21 30.44
CA MET A 150 -1.85 -8.52 30.82
C MET A 150 -2.05 -7.51 31.95
N VAL A 151 -3.15 -6.74 31.96
CA VAL A 151 -3.42 -5.74 33.01
C VAL A 151 -3.76 -6.43 34.34
N LEU A 152 -4.55 -7.49 34.31
CA LEU A 152 -5.01 -8.20 35.51
C LEU A 152 -4.10 -9.39 35.87
N HIS A 153 -2.83 -9.35 35.48
CA HIS A 153 -1.90 -10.49 35.60
C HIS A 153 -1.73 -11.02 37.04
N ASN A 154 -1.92 -10.16 38.05
CA ASN A 154 -1.85 -10.53 39.47
C ASN A 154 -3.16 -11.09 40.04
N GLN A 155 -4.23 -11.15 39.25
CA GLN A 155 -5.55 -11.62 39.67
C GLN A 155 -5.94 -12.90 38.92
N ILE A 156 -6.79 -13.72 39.54
CA ILE A 156 -7.37 -14.92 38.89
C ILE A 156 -8.12 -14.53 37.61
N ALA A 157 -8.70 -13.33 37.57
CA ALA A 157 -9.34 -12.77 36.38
C ALA A 157 -8.37 -12.70 35.18
N GLY A 158 -7.10 -12.32 35.40
CA GLY A 158 -6.09 -12.29 34.34
C GLY A 158 -5.83 -13.67 33.73
N LEU A 159 -5.72 -14.70 34.58
CA LEU A 159 -5.56 -16.09 34.13
C LEU A 159 -6.78 -16.57 33.32
N LEU A 160 -8.00 -16.24 33.75
CA LEU A 160 -9.22 -16.55 33.02
C LEU A 160 -9.25 -15.88 31.64
N TYR A 161 -8.88 -14.59 31.56
CA TYR A 161 -8.79 -13.89 30.28
C TYR A 161 -7.73 -14.48 29.35
N LEU A 162 -6.58 -14.89 29.89
CA LEU A 162 -5.54 -15.59 29.13
C LEU A 162 -6.08 -16.92 28.58
N LEU A 163 -6.74 -17.72 29.42
CA LEU A 163 -7.35 -18.98 29.00
C LEU A 163 -8.42 -18.79 27.93
N MET A 164 -9.31 -17.79 28.09
CA MET A 164 -10.31 -17.44 27.07
C MET A 164 -9.64 -17.05 25.75
N PHE A 165 -8.56 -16.28 25.79
CA PHE A 165 -7.79 -15.90 24.60
C PHE A 165 -7.15 -17.11 23.92
N LEU A 166 -6.55 -18.03 24.69
CA LEU A 166 -5.95 -19.26 24.17
C LEU A 166 -7.02 -20.18 23.54
N VAL A 167 -8.17 -20.34 24.19
CA VAL A 167 -9.30 -21.11 23.67
C VAL A 167 -9.82 -20.50 22.37
N LEU A 168 -9.97 -19.18 22.32
CA LEU A 168 -10.38 -18.47 21.11
C LEU A 168 -9.37 -18.68 19.97
N ALA A 169 -8.07 -18.57 20.25
CA ALA A 169 -7.02 -18.81 19.27
C ALA A 169 -7.04 -20.26 18.75
N PHE A 170 -7.24 -21.22 19.63
CA PHE A 170 -7.38 -22.62 19.27
C PHE A 170 -8.59 -22.84 18.36
N ILE A 171 -9.77 -22.33 18.74
CA ILE A 171 -11.01 -22.42 17.95
C ILE A 171 -10.80 -21.84 16.55
N ILE A 172 -10.25 -20.63 16.45
CA ILE A 172 -10.00 -19.96 15.16
C ILE A 172 -9.02 -20.77 14.29
N THR A 173 -7.95 -21.29 14.88
CA THR A 173 -6.95 -22.08 14.15
C THR A 173 -7.55 -23.40 13.63
N VAL A 174 -8.35 -24.08 14.44
CA VAL A 174 -9.07 -25.31 14.04
C VAL A 174 -10.09 -24.99 12.95
N LEU A 175 -10.90 -23.95 13.12
CA LEU A 175 -11.87 -23.50 12.12
C LEU A 175 -11.18 -23.17 10.79
N CYS A 176 -10.06 -22.47 10.82
CA CYS A 176 -9.28 -22.15 9.62
C CYS A 176 -8.82 -23.41 8.88
N GLY A 177 -8.34 -24.42 9.60
CA GLY A 177 -7.94 -25.71 9.00
C GLY A 177 -9.14 -26.45 8.39
N VAL A 178 -10.25 -26.55 9.10
CA VAL A 178 -11.46 -27.27 8.65
C VAL A 178 -12.15 -26.56 7.48
N PHE A 179 -12.33 -25.24 7.55
CA PHE A 179 -12.90 -24.45 6.45
C PHE A 179 -12.00 -24.48 5.25
N GLY A 180 -10.70 -24.30 5.46
CA GLY A 180 -9.78 -24.26 4.35
C GLY A 180 -9.65 -25.60 3.65
N GLU A 181 -9.73 -26.73 4.33
CA GLU A 181 -9.75 -28.04 3.67
C GLU A 181 -10.94 -28.14 2.69
N LYS A 182 -12.14 -27.75 3.13
CA LYS A 182 -13.35 -27.76 2.30
C LYS A 182 -13.23 -26.83 1.10
N VAL A 183 -12.74 -25.61 1.31
CA VAL A 183 -12.57 -24.60 0.25
C VAL A 183 -11.42 -24.96 -0.69
N TYR A 184 -10.32 -25.51 -0.18
CA TYR A 184 -9.16 -25.93 -0.97
C TYR A 184 -9.53 -27.06 -1.92
N ILE A 185 -10.18 -28.11 -1.41
CA ILE A 185 -10.65 -29.24 -2.24
C ILE A 185 -11.61 -28.74 -3.33
N GLN A 186 -12.56 -27.88 -2.99
CA GLN A 186 -13.46 -27.26 -3.98
C GLN A 186 -12.69 -26.41 -5.01
N SER A 187 -11.70 -25.62 -4.59
CA SER A 187 -10.91 -24.79 -5.50
C SER A 187 -10.06 -25.61 -6.48
N VAL A 188 -9.53 -26.77 -6.04
CA VAL A 188 -8.75 -27.69 -6.89
C VAL A 188 -9.66 -28.42 -7.87
N LEU A 189 -10.85 -28.85 -7.43
CA LEU A 189 -11.86 -29.47 -8.29
C LEU A 189 -12.41 -28.48 -9.33
N SER A 190 -12.70 -27.25 -8.92
CA SER A 190 -13.14 -26.17 -9.81
C SER A 190 -12.03 -25.70 -10.77
N ALA A 191 -10.75 -25.74 -10.38
CA ALA A 191 -9.64 -25.47 -11.30
C ALA A 191 -9.51 -26.54 -12.39
N LYS A 192 -9.75 -27.83 -12.06
CA LYS A 192 -9.80 -28.92 -13.05
C LYS A 192 -11.01 -28.80 -14.00
N GLN A 193 -12.15 -28.28 -13.52
CA GLN A 193 -13.34 -28.06 -14.35
C GLN A 193 -13.25 -26.78 -15.19
N GLY A 194 -12.58 -25.73 -14.69
CA GLY A 194 -12.31 -24.49 -15.42
C GLY A 194 -11.36 -24.67 -16.62
N ALA A 195 -10.53 -25.72 -16.62
CA ALA A 195 -9.71 -26.09 -17.78
C ALA A 195 -10.52 -26.76 -18.90
N LYS A 196 -11.70 -27.34 -18.60
CA LYS A 196 -12.58 -28.00 -19.60
C LYS A 196 -13.72 -27.12 -20.11
N SER A 197 -14.06 -26.03 -19.42
CA SER A 197 -15.22 -25.21 -19.73
C SER A 197 -14.86 -23.73 -19.92
N GLU A 198 -14.10 -23.41 -20.96
CA GLU A 198 -14.28 -22.14 -21.70
C GLU A 198 -13.54 -22.19 -23.05
N THR A 199 -13.90 -23.16 -23.90
CA THR A 199 -13.84 -22.95 -25.36
C THR A 199 -14.95 -21.98 -25.76
N LYS A 200 -15.02 -20.80 -25.12
CA LYS A 200 -15.68 -19.66 -25.74
C LYS A 200 -14.91 -19.45 -27.02
N LYS A 201 -15.56 -19.67 -28.18
CA LYS A 201 -15.04 -19.27 -29.49
C LYS A 201 -14.38 -17.92 -29.29
N LYS A 202 -13.03 -17.89 -29.27
CA LYS A 202 -12.32 -16.64 -29.47
C LYS A 202 -12.81 -16.22 -30.85
N THR A 203 -13.69 -15.23 -30.90
CA THR A 203 -13.90 -14.49 -32.13
C THR A 203 -12.52 -14.01 -32.51
N VAL A 204 -11.90 -14.73 -33.45
CA VAL A 204 -10.70 -14.28 -34.12
C VAL A 204 -11.16 -13.02 -34.82
N HIS A 205 -10.94 -11.88 -34.19
CA HIS A 205 -11.14 -10.61 -34.85
C HIS A 205 -10.26 -10.65 -36.09
N SER A 206 -10.90 -10.56 -37.24
CA SER A 206 -10.22 -10.44 -38.51
C SER A 206 -9.24 -9.27 -38.38
N VAL A 207 -8.01 -9.44 -38.88
CA VAL A 207 -7.02 -8.35 -38.94
C VAL A 207 -7.61 -7.12 -39.65
N LYS A 208 -8.65 -7.29 -40.48
CA LYS A 208 -9.38 -6.21 -41.17
C LYS A 208 -10.24 -5.33 -40.26
N ASP A 209 -10.61 -5.79 -39.06
CA ASP A 209 -11.37 -5.00 -38.08
C ASP A 209 -10.47 -4.22 -37.12
N ALA A 210 -9.13 -4.38 -37.23
CA ALA A 210 -8.16 -3.68 -36.41
C ALA A 210 -8.09 -2.21 -36.87
N LYS A 211 -8.69 -1.31 -36.08
CA LYS A 211 -8.55 0.14 -36.28
C LYS A 211 -7.06 0.52 -36.21
N SER A 212 -6.60 1.33 -37.16
CA SER A 212 -5.26 1.93 -37.13
C SER A 212 -5.10 2.73 -35.83
N GLN A 213 -4.15 2.32 -34.99
CA GLN A 213 -3.73 3.01 -33.78
C GLN A 213 -2.24 3.27 -33.87
N SER A 214 -1.77 4.39 -33.31
CA SER A 214 -0.33 4.63 -33.21
C SER A 214 0.32 3.54 -32.34
N PRO A 215 1.56 3.12 -32.65
CA PRO A 215 2.27 2.12 -31.86
C PRO A 215 2.30 2.46 -30.36
N THR A 216 2.59 3.71 -30.02
CA THR A 216 2.62 4.21 -28.64
C THR A 216 1.26 4.04 -27.94
N ALA A 217 0.15 4.35 -28.61
CA ALA A 217 -1.19 4.20 -28.01
C ALA A 217 -1.56 2.73 -27.80
N ALA A 218 -1.17 1.85 -28.72
CA ALA A 218 -1.39 0.41 -28.59
C ALA A 218 -0.61 -0.18 -27.40
N ILE A 219 0.66 0.18 -27.25
CA ILE A 219 1.52 -0.25 -26.13
C ILE A 219 0.99 0.29 -24.81
N PHE A 220 0.64 1.58 -24.74
CA PHE A 220 0.05 2.20 -23.55
C PHE A 220 -1.23 1.49 -23.12
N LYS A 221 -2.15 1.24 -24.06
CA LYS A 221 -3.41 0.54 -23.79
C LYS A 221 -3.17 -0.90 -23.35
N ASN A 222 -2.16 -1.56 -23.91
CA ASN A 222 -1.77 -2.90 -23.51
C ASN A 222 -1.22 -2.92 -22.07
N ASP A 223 -0.32 -2.00 -21.73
CA ASP A 223 0.28 -1.86 -20.39
C ASP A 223 -0.80 -1.57 -19.33
N LEU A 224 -1.68 -0.59 -19.59
CA LEU A 224 -2.79 -0.27 -18.69
C LEU A 224 -3.76 -1.45 -18.54
N ARG A 225 -4.02 -2.18 -19.63
CA ARG A 225 -4.87 -3.38 -19.59
C ARG A 225 -4.22 -4.52 -18.81
N LEU A 226 -2.90 -4.69 -18.90
CA LEU A 226 -2.14 -5.68 -18.12
C LEU A 226 -2.27 -5.39 -16.62
N ILE A 227 -2.12 -4.13 -16.23
CA ILE A 227 -2.32 -3.66 -14.85
C ILE A 227 -3.74 -3.96 -14.39
N LEU A 228 -4.75 -3.51 -15.15
CA LEU A 228 -6.17 -3.64 -14.77
C LEU A 228 -6.66 -5.10 -14.73
N ARG A 229 -6.09 -5.98 -15.57
CA ARG A 229 -6.47 -7.40 -15.60
C ARG A 229 -5.81 -8.23 -14.51
N THR A 230 -4.68 -7.75 -13.97
CA THR A 230 -3.90 -8.49 -12.97
C THR A 230 -4.05 -7.80 -11.61
N PRO A 231 -4.78 -8.39 -10.64
CA PRO A 231 -5.19 -7.69 -9.42
C PRO A 231 -4.04 -7.18 -8.58
N ILE A 232 -2.96 -7.96 -8.47
CA ILE A 232 -1.81 -7.53 -7.69
C ILE A 232 -1.14 -6.32 -8.35
N PHE A 233 -1.13 -6.25 -9.68
CA PHE A 233 -0.63 -5.08 -10.41
C PHE A 233 -1.58 -3.90 -10.22
N MET A 234 -2.89 -4.12 -10.39
CA MET A 234 -3.90 -3.09 -10.15
C MET A 234 -3.82 -2.54 -8.72
N TYR A 235 -3.68 -3.40 -7.71
CA TYR A 235 -3.60 -3.00 -6.31
C TYR A 235 -2.37 -2.13 -6.01
N ASN A 236 -1.18 -2.54 -6.48
CA ASN A 236 0.04 -1.78 -6.20
C ASN A 236 0.19 -0.52 -7.08
N SER A 237 -0.37 -0.53 -8.29
CA SER A 237 -0.29 0.60 -9.23
C SER A 237 -1.48 1.57 -9.08
N ILE A 238 -2.70 1.10 -9.34
CA ILE A 238 -3.92 1.91 -9.37
C ILE A 238 -4.51 2.07 -7.97
N GLY A 239 -4.31 1.10 -7.07
CA GLY A 239 -4.77 1.21 -5.69
C GLY A 239 -4.25 2.49 -5.02
N MET A 240 -2.98 2.87 -5.26
CA MET A 240 -2.40 4.12 -4.73
C MET A 240 -3.22 5.37 -5.10
N VAL A 241 -3.81 5.41 -6.29
CA VAL A 241 -4.62 6.55 -6.78
C VAL A 241 -5.81 6.82 -5.85
N VAL A 242 -6.41 5.77 -5.28
CA VAL A 242 -7.58 5.86 -4.39
C VAL A 242 -7.16 5.85 -2.93
N MET A 243 -6.17 5.04 -2.58
CA MET A 243 -5.72 4.84 -1.20
C MET A 243 -5.06 6.10 -0.63
N MET A 244 -4.21 6.79 -1.41
CA MET A 244 -3.43 7.92 -0.91
C MET A 244 -4.29 9.14 -0.53
N PRO A 245 -5.24 9.61 -1.38
CA PRO A 245 -6.15 10.69 -1.00
C PRO A 245 -6.98 10.34 0.23
N LEU A 246 -7.41 9.08 0.34
CA LEU A 246 -8.21 8.63 1.46
C LEU A 246 -7.41 8.60 2.77
N VAL A 247 -6.18 8.08 2.75
CA VAL A 247 -5.26 8.13 3.91
C VAL A 247 -5.04 9.58 4.34
N LEU A 248 -4.82 10.47 3.38
CA LEU A 248 -4.66 11.90 3.64
C LEU A 248 -5.88 12.54 4.33
N VAL A 249 -7.10 12.24 3.85
CA VAL A 249 -8.34 12.71 4.48
C VAL A 249 -8.44 12.20 5.91
N ILE A 250 -8.21 10.90 6.11
CA ILE A 250 -8.30 10.28 7.42
C ILE A 250 -7.28 10.88 8.36
N MET A 251 -6.03 11.05 7.93
CA MET A 251 -4.98 11.65 8.75
C MET A 251 -5.32 13.09 9.13
N ALA A 252 -5.79 13.91 8.18
CA ALA A 252 -6.15 15.29 8.43
C ALA A 252 -7.36 15.43 9.39
N MET A 253 -8.35 14.55 9.28
CA MET A 253 -9.47 14.49 10.23
C MET A 253 -9.01 13.96 11.59
N ALA A 254 -8.13 12.96 11.60
CA ALA A 254 -7.59 12.31 12.81
C ALA A 254 -6.79 13.26 13.69
N SER A 255 -5.95 14.07 13.07
CA SER A 255 -5.10 15.02 13.76
C SER A 255 -5.79 16.34 14.10
N GLY A 256 -7.07 16.52 13.72
CA GLY A 256 -7.74 17.81 13.87
C GLY A 256 -7.13 18.93 13.00
N MET A 257 -6.42 18.58 11.91
CA MET A 257 -5.74 19.57 11.05
C MET A 257 -6.72 20.61 10.48
N GLN A 258 -7.98 20.24 10.27
CA GLN A 258 -9.04 21.14 9.81
C GLN A 258 -9.34 22.31 10.78
N GLU A 259 -9.01 22.16 12.07
CA GLU A 259 -9.19 23.19 13.10
C GLU A 259 -7.93 24.04 13.27
N GLN A 260 -6.76 23.46 13.00
CA GLN A 260 -5.46 24.14 13.10
C GLN A 260 -5.06 24.89 11.83
N ILE A 261 -5.53 24.44 10.66
CA ILE A 261 -5.24 25.03 9.37
C ILE A 261 -6.52 25.66 8.85
N SER A 262 -6.74 26.92 9.19
CA SER A 262 -7.82 27.73 8.64
C SER A 262 -7.40 28.30 7.26
N PRO A 263 -8.36 28.62 6.39
CA PRO A 263 -8.08 29.34 5.15
C PRO A 263 -7.30 30.64 5.39
N GLU A 264 -7.57 31.32 6.50
CA GLU A 264 -6.88 32.56 6.91
C GLU A 264 -5.39 32.33 7.19
N ILE A 265 -5.00 31.20 7.80
CA ILE A 265 -3.59 30.87 8.02
C ILE A 265 -2.86 30.66 6.69
N ILE A 266 -3.56 30.11 5.68
CA ILE A 266 -2.96 29.92 4.34
C ILE A 266 -2.80 31.25 3.62
N THR A 267 -3.68 32.23 3.86
CA THR A 267 -3.50 33.57 3.29
C THR A 267 -2.20 34.19 3.79
N GLY A 268 -1.27 34.48 2.88
CA GLY A 268 0.09 34.95 3.19
C GLY A 268 1.17 33.85 3.31
N TYR A 269 0.78 32.58 3.41
CA TYR A 269 1.70 31.41 3.44
C TYR A 269 1.47 30.43 2.27
N GLU A 270 0.89 30.92 1.18
CA GLU A 270 0.54 30.12 0.00
C GLU A 270 1.74 29.36 -0.58
N VAL A 271 2.88 30.01 -0.75
CA VAL A 271 4.09 29.37 -1.32
C VAL A 271 4.62 28.24 -0.42
N PRO A 272 4.84 28.45 0.90
CA PRO A 272 5.16 27.35 1.82
C PRO A 272 4.11 26.22 1.80
N ALA A 273 2.82 26.54 1.77
CA ALA A 273 1.75 25.55 1.70
C ALA A 273 1.80 24.72 0.40
N ILE A 274 2.07 25.37 -0.73
CA ILE A 274 2.28 24.70 -2.02
C ILE A 274 3.46 23.73 -1.94
N LEU A 275 4.58 24.14 -1.35
CA LEU A 275 5.79 23.32 -1.27
C LEU A 275 5.63 22.13 -0.33
N ILE A 276 5.02 22.33 0.85
CA ILE A 276 4.72 21.25 1.79
C ILE A 276 3.73 20.27 1.15
N GLY A 277 2.64 20.78 0.55
CA GLY A 277 1.67 19.96 -0.17
C GLY A 277 2.32 19.17 -1.31
N ALA A 278 3.17 19.81 -2.12
CA ALA A 278 3.89 19.17 -3.21
C ALA A 278 4.82 18.06 -2.70
N ALA A 279 5.54 18.28 -1.59
CA ALA A 279 6.40 17.27 -0.99
C ALA A 279 5.60 16.04 -0.52
N VAL A 280 4.47 16.26 0.16
CA VAL A 280 3.59 15.19 0.63
C VAL A 280 2.98 14.42 -0.55
N PHE A 281 2.46 15.13 -1.56
CA PHE A 281 1.84 14.50 -2.72
C PHE A 281 2.87 13.75 -3.57
N ALA A 282 4.06 14.32 -3.77
CA ALA A 282 5.15 13.67 -4.49
C ALA A 282 5.70 12.46 -3.74
N PHE A 283 5.72 12.47 -2.40
CA PHE A 283 6.06 11.31 -1.60
C PHE A 283 5.07 10.17 -1.88
N PHE A 284 3.77 10.41 -1.81
CA PHE A 284 2.77 9.36 -2.05
C PHE A 284 2.75 8.86 -3.50
N ALA A 285 2.83 9.75 -4.48
CA ALA A 285 2.82 9.37 -5.89
C ALA A 285 4.15 8.72 -6.35
N GLY A 286 5.28 9.19 -5.81
CA GLY A 286 6.61 8.75 -6.23
C GLY A 286 6.96 7.32 -5.83
N PHE A 287 6.36 6.79 -4.77
CA PHE A 287 6.55 5.40 -4.34
C PHE A 287 5.71 4.38 -5.15
N ASN A 288 5.07 4.81 -6.24
CA ASN A 288 4.31 3.93 -7.10
C ASN A 288 5.23 3.02 -7.94
N PRO A 289 5.15 1.67 -7.82
CA PRO A 289 6.07 0.74 -8.48
C PRO A 289 5.82 0.58 -10.00
N THR A 290 4.87 1.31 -10.58
CA THR A 290 4.45 1.13 -11.99
C THR A 290 5.59 1.25 -13.00
N ALA A 291 6.47 2.24 -12.86
CA ALA A 291 7.63 2.39 -13.75
C ALA A 291 8.73 1.36 -13.44
N ALA A 292 8.97 1.06 -12.16
CA ALA A 292 9.99 0.13 -11.68
C ALA A 292 9.68 -1.35 -11.95
N THR A 293 8.52 -1.65 -12.54
CA THR A 293 8.07 -3.01 -12.85
C THR A 293 7.46 -3.12 -14.25
N THR A 294 7.65 -2.11 -15.09
CA THR A 294 6.99 -2.02 -16.41
C THR A 294 7.26 -3.23 -17.30
N PHE A 295 8.51 -3.69 -17.39
CA PHE A 295 8.93 -4.86 -18.15
C PHE A 295 8.81 -6.13 -17.32
N SER A 296 9.12 -6.05 -16.02
CA SER A 296 8.95 -7.18 -15.09
C SER A 296 7.51 -7.73 -15.09
N ARG A 297 6.49 -6.87 -15.23
CA ARG A 297 5.07 -7.29 -15.29
C ARG A 297 4.72 -8.10 -16.52
N GLU A 298 5.49 -7.99 -17.61
CA GLU A 298 5.25 -8.78 -18.83
C GLU A 298 5.76 -10.22 -18.69
N GLY A 299 6.73 -10.44 -17.80
CA GLY A 299 7.30 -11.76 -17.54
C GLY A 299 7.82 -12.43 -18.81
N GLN A 300 7.54 -13.72 -18.96
CA GLN A 300 7.91 -14.51 -20.14
C GLN A 300 7.30 -14.01 -21.46
N SER A 301 6.32 -13.10 -21.45
CA SER A 301 5.77 -12.53 -22.70
C SER A 301 6.58 -11.33 -23.22
N PHE A 302 7.62 -10.90 -22.51
CA PHE A 302 8.45 -9.75 -22.89
C PHE A 302 9.13 -9.92 -24.27
N TRP A 303 9.35 -11.15 -24.75
CA TRP A 303 9.92 -11.40 -26.08
C TRP A 303 9.08 -10.78 -27.19
N VAL A 304 7.75 -10.75 -27.04
CA VAL A 304 6.85 -10.10 -28.01
C VAL A 304 7.18 -8.61 -28.07
N THR A 305 7.33 -7.96 -26.93
CA THR A 305 7.69 -6.54 -26.83
C THR A 305 9.05 -6.24 -27.43
N LYS A 306 10.02 -7.15 -27.26
CA LYS A 306 11.37 -7.02 -27.82
C LYS A 306 11.40 -7.17 -29.35
N THR A 307 10.57 -8.04 -29.92
CA THR A 307 10.55 -8.33 -31.38
C THR A 307 9.57 -7.48 -32.19
N MET A 308 8.72 -6.68 -31.53
CA MET A 308 7.78 -5.82 -32.25
C MET A 308 8.54 -4.75 -33.08
N PRO A 309 8.11 -4.47 -34.33
CA PRO A 309 8.75 -3.48 -35.20
C PRO A 309 8.36 -2.05 -34.80
N VAL A 310 8.75 -1.63 -33.60
CA VAL A 310 8.47 -0.32 -33.02
C VAL A 310 9.76 0.28 -32.47
N THR A 311 9.85 1.60 -32.47
CA THR A 311 11.05 2.27 -31.96
C THR A 311 11.12 2.16 -30.43
N THR A 312 12.34 2.13 -29.89
CA THR A 312 12.56 2.16 -28.42
C THR A 312 11.97 3.42 -27.77
N ASN A 313 11.94 4.54 -28.49
CA ASN A 313 11.30 5.77 -28.02
C ASN A 313 9.78 5.61 -27.87
N GLU A 314 9.11 4.94 -28.80
CA GLU A 314 7.67 4.66 -28.69
C GLU A 314 7.37 3.72 -27.52
N GLN A 315 8.21 2.68 -27.32
CA GLN A 315 8.12 1.79 -26.15
C GLN A 315 8.25 2.57 -24.84
N MET A 316 9.31 3.38 -24.72
CA MET A 316 9.57 4.16 -23.51
C MET A 316 8.44 5.16 -23.22
N ASN A 317 8.00 5.91 -24.25
CA ASN A 317 6.94 6.91 -24.12
C ASN A 317 5.62 6.28 -23.68
N ALA A 318 5.25 5.14 -24.26
CA ALA A 318 4.02 4.46 -23.92
C ALA A 318 3.98 3.99 -22.46
N ARG A 319 5.09 3.44 -21.95
CA ARG A 319 5.18 2.94 -20.56
C ARG A 319 5.25 4.07 -19.54
N LEU A 320 6.03 5.11 -19.83
CA LEU A 320 6.07 6.30 -18.99
C LEU A 320 4.71 7.02 -18.97
N ALA A 321 3.98 7.04 -20.09
CA ALA A 321 2.63 7.60 -20.10
C ALA A 321 1.70 6.87 -19.12
N THR A 322 1.79 5.54 -18.97
CA THR A 322 1.03 4.81 -17.94
C THR A 322 1.43 5.25 -16.54
N HIS A 323 2.72 5.33 -16.25
CA HIS A 323 3.21 5.75 -14.93
C HIS A 323 2.80 7.18 -14.60
N PHE A 324 3.03 8.12 -15.52
CA PHE A 324 2.70 9.53 -15.33
C PHE A 324 1.20 9.77 -15.23
N LEU A 325 0.37 9.03 -15.98
CA LEU A 325 -1.08 9.11 -15.82
C LEU A 325 -1.52 8.71 -14.41
N ILE A 326 -0.97 7.60 -13.89
CA ILE A 326 -1.31 7.11 -12.55
C ILE A 326 -0.81 8.08 -11.47
N ASN A 327 0.42 8.61 -11.59
CA ASN A 327 0.95 9.59 -10.65
C ASN A 327 0.17 10.91 -10.69
N LEU A 328 -0.16 11.42 -11.88
CA LEU A 328 -0.95 12.63 -12.06
C LEU A 328 -2.34 12.47 -11.42
N ALA A 329 -3.01 11.35 -11.68
CA ALA A 329 -4.31 11.05 -11.05
C ALA A 329 -4.19 11.01 -9.52
N THR A 330 -3.12 10.41 -8.99
CA THR A 330 -2.87 10.33 -7.54
C THR A 330 -2.73 11.72 -6.93
N VAL A 331 -1.83 12.56 -7.45
CA VAL A 331 -1.58 13.90 -6.86
C VAL A 331 -2.78 14.83 -7.01
N LEU A 332 -3.52 14.76 -8.12
CA LEU A 332 -4.73 15.57 -8.31
C LEU A 332 -5.83 15.18 -7.32
N LEU A 333 -6.07 13.88 -7.14
CA LEU A 333 -7.05 13.42 -6.15
C LEU A 333 -6.61 13.75 -4.72
N CYS A 334 -5.33 13.68 -4.39
CA CYS A 334 -4.81 14.15 -3.11
C CYS A 334 -5.07 15.65 -2.90
N GLY A 335 -4.82 16.47 -3.93
CA GLY A 335 -5.09 17.91 -3.89
C GLY A 335 -6.58 18.22 -3.70
N ILE A 336 -7.47 17.54 -4.43
CA ILE A 336 -8.94 17.68 -4.27
C ILE A 336 -9.36 17.28 -2.86
N ALA A 337 -8.86 16.16 -2.36
CA ALA A 337 -9.20 15.65 -1.03
C ALA A 337 -8.76 16.63 0.08
N PHE A 338 -7.56 17.19 -0.01
CA PHE A 338 -7.07 18.23 0.90
C PHE A 338 -7.90 19.52 0.82
N SER A 339 -8.27 19.94 -0.39
CA SER A 339 -9.13 21.11 -0.61
C SER A 339 -10.48 20.96 0.10
N ILE A 340 -11.08 19.76 0.05
CA ILE A 340 -12.36 19.46 0.70
C ILE A 340 -12.22 19.44 2.23
N VAL A 341 -11.19 18.79 2.77
CA VAL A 341 -11.03 18.61 4.22
C VAL A 341 -10.66 19.92 4.91
N LEU A 342 -9.72 20.68 4.34
CA LEU A 342 -9.25 21.93 4.94
C LEU A 342 -10.13 23.12 4.57
N LYS A 343 -11.06 22.96 3.61
CA LYS A 343 -11.94 24.03 3.08
C LYS A 343 -11.15 25.24 2.55
N ILE A 344 -10.01 24.97 1.95
CA ILE A 344 -9.08 25.98 1.43
C ILE A 344 -9.32 26.23 -0.07
N ASN A 345 -8.84 27.37 -0.58
CA ASN A 345 -8.93 27.67 -2.01
C ASN A 345 -8.21 26.59 -2.83
N ILE A 346 -8.90 26.02 -3.81
CA ILE A 346 -8.42 24.93 -4.65
C ILE A 346 -7.15 25.27 -5.45
N ALA A 347 -6.86 26.56 -5.66
CA ALA A 347 -5.65 27.01 -6.35
C ALA A 347 -4.37 26.50 -5.67
N VAL A 348 -4.32 26.50 -4.34
CA VAL A 348 -3.13 26.09 -3.56
C VAL A 348 -2.90 24.56 -3.69
N PRO A 349 -3.88 23.69 -3.40
CA PRO A 349 -3.72 22.24 -3.58
C PRO A 349 -3.48 21.82 -5.04
N VAL A 350 -4.07 22.51 -6.02
CA VAL A 350 -3.81 22.22 -7.44
C VAL A 350 -2.38 22.60 -7.83
N ALA A 351 -1.89 23.77 -7.39
CA ALA A 351 -0.49 24.16 -7.61
C ALA A 351 0.47 23.18 -6.94
N ALA A 352 0.16 22.75 -5.71
CA ALA A 352 0.91 21.70 -5.00
C ALA A 352 0.90 20.36 -5.76
N ALA A 353 -0.24 19.95 -6.31
CA ALA A 353 -0.36 18.72 -7.09
C ALA A 353 0.46 18.79 -8.38
N MET A 354 0.43 19.92 -9.10
CA MET A 354 1.22 20.10 -10.33
C MET A 354 2.72 20.13 -10.05
N LEU A 355 3.14 20.83 -8.98
CA LEU A 355 4.54 20.83 -8.56
C LEU A 355 4.99 19.46 -8.07
N GLY A 356 4.15 18.76 -7.31
CA GLY A 356 4.40 17.39 -6.86
C GLY A 356 4.52 16.42 -8.03
N PHE A 357 3.65 16.53 -9.03
CA PHE A 357 3.74 15.75 -10.28
C PHE A 357 5.08 15.98 -10.97
N LEU A 358 5.46 17.24 -11.17
CA LEU A 358 6.74 17.62 -11.77
C LEU A 358 7.93 17.02 -10.99
N ALA A 359 7.89 17.08 -9.66
CA ALA A 359 8.91 16.49 -8.80
C ALA A 359 9.00 14.95 -8.93
N THR A 360 7.93 14.25 -9.34
CA THR A 360 7.99 12.78 -9.56
C THR A 360 8.44 12.37 -10.96
N MET A 361 8.55 13.30 -11.92
CA MET A 361 8.93 12.92 -13.29
C MET A 361 10.34 12.30 -13.37
N PRO A 362 11.40 12.91 -12.79
CA PRO A 362 12.77 12.40 -12.88
C PRO A 362 12.91 10.96 -12.39
N THR A 363 12.25 10.65 -11.28
CA THR A 363 12.30 9.33 -10.65
C THR A 363 11.51 8.29 -11.43
N GLY A 364 10.44 8.69 -12.13
CA GLY A 364 9.75 7.84 -13.11
C GLY A 364 10.67 7.39 -14.25
N TYR A 365 11.47 8.30 -14.80
CA TYR A 365 12.47 7.96 -15.82
C TYR A 365 13.54 6.98 -15.29
N PHE A 366 14.10 7.25 -14.11
CA PHE A 366 15.08 6.35 -13.50
C PHE A 366 14.50 4.99 -13.13
N SER A 367 13.25 4.95 -12.64
CA SER A 367 12.57 3.71 -12.29
C SER A 367 12.38 2.81 -13.51
N LEU A 368 11.99 3.38 -14.66
CA LEU A 368 11.93 2.64 -15.92
C LEU A 368 13.30 2.10 -16.32
N LEU A 369 14.36 2.91 -16.18
CA LEU A 369 15.71 2.48 -16.51
C LEU A 369 16.18 1.33 -15.62
N ILE A 370 15.91 1.39 -14.30
CA ILE A 370 16.22 0.30 -13.37
C ILE A 370 15.57 -0.99 -13.86
N ASP A 371 14.28 -0.96 -14.16
CA ASP A 371 13.56 -2.15 -14.61
C ASP A 371 14.06 -2.64 -15.98
N ALA A 372 14.40 -1.73 -16.90
CA ALA A 372 14.98 -2.09 -18.18
C ALA A 372 16.36 -2.74 -18.05
N THR A 373 17.17 -2.36 -17.06
CA THR A 373 18.50 -2.95 -16.84
C THR A 373 18.46 -4.33 -16.19
N ARG A 374 17.46 -4.60 -15.34
CA ARG A 374 17.36 -5.86 -14.57
C ARG A 374 15.91 -6.32 -14.45
N PRO A 375 15.20 -6.60 -15.55
CA PRO A 375 13.80 -6.99 -15.46
C PRO A 375 13.66 -8.38 -14.82
N SER A 376 12.71 -8.52 -13.91
CA SER A 376 12.33 -9.81 -13.35
C SER A 376 11.33 -10.48 -14.29
N LEU A 377 11.84 -11.23 -15.29
CA LEU A 377 11.00 -11.87 -16.31
C LEU A 377 10.53 -13.28 -15.92
N MET A 378 11.28 -13.96 -15.05
CA MET A 378 11.02 -15.33 -14.62
C MET A 378 10.34 -15.36 -13.25
N TRP A 379 9.01 -15.32 -13.24
CA TRP A 379 8.21 -15.45 -12.03
C TRP A 379 7.02 -16.41 -12.20
N ASP A 380 6.75 -17.21 -11.16
CA ASP A 380 5.62 -18.14 -11.13
C ASP A 380 4.32 -17.48 -10.69
N THR A 381 4.42 -16.35 -9.96
CA THR A 381 3.29 -15.59 -9.47
C THR A 381 3.48 -14.09 -9.73
N PRO A 382 2.41 -13.37 -10.14
CA PRO A 382 2.47 -11.92 -10.32
C PRO A 382 2.93 -11.14 -9.08
N GLN A 383 2.82 -11.73 -7.88
CA GLN A 383 3.31 -11.12 -6.64
C GLN A 383 4.84 -10.95 -6.64
N LYS A 384 5.58 -11.92 -7.20
CA LYS A 384 7.05 -11.84 -7.27
C LYS A 384 7.51 -10.68 -8.15
N ALA A 385 6.81 -10.42 -9.26
CA ALA A 385 7.13 -9.36 -10.22
C ALA A 385 7.08 -7.94 -9.64
N ILE A 386 6.33 -7.73 -8.54
CA ILE A 386 6.22 -6.43 -7.85
C ILE A 386 6.80 -6.48 -6.44
N LYS A 387 6.24 -7.28 -5.53
CA LYS A 387 6.56 -7.19 -4.10
C LYS A 387 7.94 -7.74 -3.73
N GLN A 388 8.42 -8.75 -4.45
CA GLN A 388 9.75 -9.33 -4.24
C GLN A 388 10.78 -8.82 -5.25
N ASN A 389 10.39 -7.82 -6.05
CA ASN A 389 11.26 -7.23 -7.05
C ASN A 389 12.14 -6.15 -6.41
N VAL A 390 13.44 -6.42 -6.34
CA VAL A 390 14.43 -5.51 -5.76
C VAL A 390 14.48 -4.17 -6.53
N ASN A 391 14.07 -4.13 -7.79
CA ASN A 391 13.94 -2.89 -8.56
C ASN A 391 13.00 -1.89 -7.90
N VAL A 392 11.92 -2.37 -7.28
CA VAL A 392 10.97 -1.51 -6.55
C VAL A 392 11.62 -0.88 -5.33
N LEU A 393 12.48 -1.62 -4.63
CA LEU A 393 13.24 -1.09 -3.49
C LEU A 393 14.22 0.00 -3.95
N PHE A 394 15.00 -0.25 -5.01
CA PHE A 394 15.94 0.74 -5.54
C PHE A 394 15.23 1.98 -6.09
N ALA A 395 14.11 1.81 -6.79
CA ALA A 395 13.28 2.92 -7.25
C ALA A 395 12.76 3.76 -6.08
N GLY A 396 12.29 3.12 -5.01
CA GLY A 396 11.84 3.80 -3.79
C GLY A 396 12.97 4.55 -3.07
N LEU A 397 14.17 3.98 -2.99
CA LEU A 397 15.34 4.66 -2.42
C LEU A 397 15.76 5.87 -3.25
N ILE A 398 15.79 5.74 -4.58
CA ILE A 398 16.07 6.88 -5.49
C ILE A 398 15.00 7.96 -5.33
N GLN A 399 13.72 7.58 -5.26
CA GLN A 399 12.63 8.51 -5.00
C GLN A 399 12.86 9.30 -3.70
N PHE A 400 13.19 8.61 -2.62
CA PHE A 400 13.39 9.21 -1.31
C PHE A 400 14.57 10.21 -1.33
N VAL A 401 15.73 9.78 -1.82
CA VAL A 401 16.93 10.63 -1.91
C VAL A 401 16.69 11.81 -2.84
N TYR A 402 16.04 11.58 -3.98
CA TYR A 402 15.72 12.65 -4.93
C TYR A 402 14.77 13.69 -4.34
N LEU A 403 13.73 13.28 -3.61
CA LEU A 403 12.82 14.22 -2.95
C LEU A 403 13.53 15.05 -1.88
N LEU A 404 14.44 14.45 -1.11
CA LEU A 404 15.27 15.21 -0.16
C LEU A 404 16.15 16.24 -0.87
N PHE A 405 16.79 15.86 -1.98
CA PHE A 405 17.59 16.77 -2.79
C PHE A 405 16.74 17.91 -3.37
N TYR A 406 15.63 17.58 -4.05
CA TYR A 406 14.75 18.57 -4.67
C TYR A 406 14.10 19.49 -3.62
N GLY A 407 13.68 18.94 -2.49
CA GLY A 407 13.17 19.69 -1.34
C GLY A 407 14.23 20.60 -0.72
N GLY A 408 15.45 20.11 -0.55
CA GLY A 408 16.59 20.89 -0.04
C GLY A 408 16.93 22.08 -0.94
N VAL A 409 16.97 21.88 -2.26
CA VAL A 409 17.16 22.97 -3.23
C VAL A 409 15.97 23.95 -3.20
N SER A 410 14.76 23.44 -3.02
CA SER A 410 13.56 24.29 -2.90
C SER A 410 13.62 25.20 -1.66
N VAL A 411 14.06 24.66 -0.53
CA VAL A 411 14.29 25.43 0.70
C VAL A 411 15.42 26.44 0.51
N LEU A 412 16.52 26.05 -0.16
CA LEU A 412 17.61 26.97 -0.47
C LEU A 412 17.13 28.17 -1.32
N PHE A 413 16.30 27.94 -2.33
CA PHE A 413 15.71 29.02 -3.13
C PHE A 413 14.79 29.93 -2.30
N LEU A 414 14.05 29.40 -1.33
CA LEU A 414 13.27 30.25 -0.41
C LEU A 414 14.15 31.14 0.47
N PHE A 415 15.34 30.68 0.86
CA PHE A 415 16.26 31.47 1.68
C PHE A 415 17.06 32.50 0.88
N LEU A 416 17.48 32.16 -0.35
CA LEU A 416 18.35 33.01 -1.16
C LEU A 416 17.60 34.08 -1.94
N LEU A 417 16.34 33.83 -2.31
CA LEU A 417 15.58 34.74 -3.19
C LEU A 417 14.70 35.68 -2.37
N PRO A 418 14.65 36.98 -2.72
CA PRO A 418 13.97 37.99 -1.91
C PRO A 418 12.45 37.87 -1.94
N SER A 419 11.88 37.23 -2.97
CA SER A 419 10.45 37.04 -3.13
C SER A 419 10.10 35.55 -3.19
N ARG A 420 9.13 35.14 -2.38
CA ARG A 420 8.61 33.76 -2.35
C ARG A 420 8.04 33.33 -3.71
N LEU A 421 7.44 34.26 -4.46
CA LEU A 421 6.94 33.97 -5.81
C LEU A 421 8.08 33.73 -6.80
N VAL A 422 9.17 34.51 -6.72
CA VAL A 422 10.37 34.29 -7.53
C VAL A 422 11.00 32.94 -7.19
N ALA A 423 11.05 32.59 -5.89
CA ALA A 423 11.50 31.27 -5.47
C ALA A 423 10.65 30.14 -6.06
N LEU A 424 9.32 30.24 -5.99
CA LEU A 424 8.42 29.25 -6.57
C LEU A 424 8.65 29.06 -8.09
N VAL A 425 8.79 30.16 -8.83
CA VAL A 425 9.09 30.11 -10.27
C VAL A 425 10.42 29.41 -10.53
N MET A 426 11.47 29.73 -9.76
CA MET A 426 12.78 29.08 -9.89
C MET A 426 12.73 27.58 -9.55
N ILE A 427 11.94 27.17 -8.56
CA ILE A 427 11.71 25.77 -8.20
C ILE A 427 11.05 25.01 -9.36
N VAL A 428 10.02 25.60 -9.97
CA VAL A 428 9.34 25.02 -11.13
C VAL A 428 10.30 24.90 -12.32
N LEU A 429 11.04 25.95 -12.64
CA LEU A 429 12.04 25.93 -13.72
C LEU A 429 13.11 24.88 -13.49
N PHE A 430 13.61 24.76 -12.26
CA PHE A 430 14.57 23.73 -11.88
C PHE A 430 13.99 22.31 -12.02
N GLY A 431 12.74 22.10 -11.61
CA GLY A 431 12.03 20.83 -11.79
C GLY A 431 11.89 20.45 -13.27
N ILE A 432 11.50 21.40 -14.12
CA ILE A 432 11.40 21.20 -15.58
C ILE A 432 12.79 20.87 -16.16
N LEU A 433 13.82 21.62 -15.77
CA LEU A 433 15.18 21.38 -16.22
C LEU A 433 15.66 19.96 -15.89
N ILE A 434 15.48 19.52 -14.64
CA ILE A 434 15.84 18.15 -14.23
C ILE A 434 15.02 17.13 -15.02
N ALA A 435 13.71 17.31 -15.16
CA ALA A 435 12.85 16.38 -15.89
C ALA A 435 13.31 16.21 -17.36
N VAL A 436 13.65 17.31 -18.04
CA VAL A 436 14.16 17.29 -19.42
C VAL A 436 15.55 16.64 -19.51
N LEU A 437 16.44 16.91 -18.55
CA LEU A 437 17.76 16.29 -18.50
C LEU A 437 17.65 14.78 -18.29
N CYS A 438 16.82 14.35 -17.33
CA CYS A 438 16.55 12.95 -17.05
C CYS A 438 15.94 12.23 -18.26
N ASP A 439 14.97 12.83 -18.93
CA ASP A 439 14.39 12.29 -20.16
C ASP A 439 15.47 12.04 -21.23
N ARG A 440 16.31 13.03 -21.52
CA ARG A 440 17.40 12.90 -22.51
C ARG A 440 18.42 11.82 -22.14
N ILE A 441 18.83 11.77 -20.86
CA ILE A 441 19.81 10.79 -20.38
C ILE A 441 19.23 9.37 -20.45
N VAL A 442 17.99 9.19 -19.97
CA VAL A 442 17.34 7.89 -19.92
C VAL A 442 17.03 7.39 -21.33
N ARG A 443 16.57 8.24 -22.27
CA ARG A 443 16.41 7.85 -23.68
C ARG A 443 17.68 7.28 -24.29
N LYS A 444 18.80 8.01 -24.14
CA LYS A 444 20.09 7.58 -24.69
C LYS A 444 20.57 6.25 -24.09
N LYS A 445 20.36 6.04 -22.79
CA LYS A 445 20.73 4.77 -22.13
C LYS A 445 19.78 3.64 -22.53
N PHE A 446 18.47 3.89 -22.52
CA PHE A 446 17.44 2.93 -22.85
C PHE A 446 17.61 2.38 -24.28
N GLN A 447 17.91 3.24 -25.24
CA GLN A 447 18.21 2.84 -26.62
C GLN A 447 19.34 1.81 -26.74
N LYS A 448 20.35 1.89 -25.86
CA LYS A 448 21.47 0.94 -25.86
C LYS A 448 21.08 -0.38 -25.22
N ILE A 449 20.48 -0.33 -24.03
CA ILE A 449 20.25 -1.53 -23.22
C ILE A 449 19.03 -2.35 -23.64
N PHE A 450 18.03 -1.76 -24.31
CA PHE A 450 16.74 -2.42 -24.52
C PHE A 450 16.86 -3.74 -25.31
N PHE A 451 17.74 -3.78 -26.29
CA PHE A 451 17.97 -5.00 -27.09
C PHE A 451 18.91 -6.00 -26.42
N ASP A 452 19.63 -5.59 -25.37
CA ASP A 452 20.56 -6.42 -24.61
C ASP A 452 19.88 -7.16 -23.44
N ILE A 453 18.55 -7.02 -23.28
CA ILE A 453 17.80 -7.70 -22.21
C ILE A 453 17.69 -9.20 -22.52
N ASP A 454 18.36 -10.03 -21.73
CA ASP A 454 18.36 -11.50 -21.85
C ASP A 454 17.11 -12.16 -21.20
N PHE A 455 16.75 -13.35 -21.70
CA PHE A 455 15.56 -14.13 -21.29
C PHE A 455 15.87 -15.24 -20.29
#